data_AF-A0A1J9S1E7-F1
#
_entry.id   AF-A0A1J9S1E7-F1
#
_cell.length_a   1.000
_cell.length_b   1.000
_cell.length_c   1.000
_cell.angle_alpha   90.00
_cell.angle_beta   90.00
_cell.angle_gamma   90.00
#
_symmetry.space_group_name_H-M   'P 1'
#
loop_
_entity.id
_entity.type
_entity.pdbx_description
1 polymer ?
#
loop_
_entity_poly.entity_id
_entity_poly.type
_entity_poly.pdbx_seq_one_letter_code
_entity_poly.pdbx_strand_id
1 'polypeptide(L)'
;MPTPESAAFLEKKPKVPPTFDGVDYNDNAALKAAQDAVLREQWVKSMMARLVREEMSKCYYREGVNHLEKCGHLRAPSVFVAEEDEDEEKGPKERTAL
;
A
#
# COMPACT_ATOMS: atom_id res chain seq x y z
N MET A 1 -21.08 0.06 3.26
CA MET A 1 -20.92 1.45 2.75
C MET A 1 -19.65 2.01 3.37
N PRO A 2 -18.72 2.60 2.60
CA PRO A 2 -17.57 3.27 3.18
C PRO A 2 -18.10 4.44 4.02
N THR A 3 -17.71 4.49 5.29
CA THR A 3 -18.03 5.61 6.17
C THR A 3 -17.40 6.88 5.59
N PRO A 4 -18.12 8.03 5.62
CA PRO A 4 -17.54 9.28 5.16
C PRO A 4 -16.29 9.59 5.99
N GLU A 5 -15.16 9.85 5.30
CA GLU A 5 -13.91 10.23 5.95
C GLU A 5 -14.14 11.52 6.76
N SER A 6 -13.68 11.55 8.01
CA SER A 6 -13.86 12.71 8.89
C SER A 6 -13.01 13.90 8.41
N ALA A 7 -13.47 15.14 8.66
CA ALA A 7 -12.74 16.35 8.26
C ALA A 7 -11.29 16.37 8.79
N ALA A 8 -11.08 15.87 10.00
CA ALA A 8 -9.76 15.74 10.61
C ALA A 8 -8.84 14.72 9.90
N PHE A 9 -9.39 13.76 9.15
CA PHE A 9 -8.63 12.80 8.36
C PHE A 9 -8.16 13.41 7.03
N LEU A 10 -9.02 14.22 6.40
CA LEU A 10 -8.71 14.95 5.17
C LEU A 10 -7.60 15.98 5.39
N GLU A 11 -7.58 16.65 6.54
CA GLU A 11 -6.54 17.62 6.92
C GLU A 11 -5.16 16.98 7.15
N LYS A 12 -5.12 15.69 7.53
CA LYS A 12 -3.89 14.98 7.88
C LYS A 12 -3.33 14.11 6.75
N LYS A 13 -4.05 14.01 5.62
CA LYS A 13 -3.57 13.26 4.45
C LYS A 13 -2.32 13.95 3.88
N PRO A 14 -1.22 13.22 3.65
CA PRO A 14 -0.06 13.78 2.98
C PRO A 14 -0.46 14.22 1.57
N LYS A 15 -0.06 15.43 1.18
CA LYS A 15 -0.35 16.00 -0.15
C LYS A 15 0.68 15.62 -1.21
N VAL A 16 1.80 15.02 -0.77
CA VAL A 16 2.91 14.58 -1.62
C VAL A 16 2.64 13.14 -2.05
N PRO A 17 2.81 12.79 -3.33
CA PRO A 17 2.72 11.40 -3.78
C PRO A 17 3.75 10.52 -3.04
N PRO A 18 3.46 9.24 -2.79
CA PRO A 18 4.34 8.31 -2.09
C PRO A 18 5.46 7.80 -3.02
N THR A 19 6.20 8.72 -3.65
CA THR A 19 7.32 8.42 -4.54
C THR A 19 8.52 9.28 -4.18
N PHE A 20 9.72 8.79 -4.50
CA PHE A 20 10.96 9.56 -4.34
C PHE A 20 11.35 10.30 -5.63
N ASP A 21 10.60 10.12 -6.71
CA ASP A 21 10.90 10.68 -8.01
C ASP A 21 10.70 12.20 -8.01
N GLY A 22 11.79 12.93 -8.25
CA GLY A 22 11.78 14.40 -8.34
C GLY A 22 11.93 15.15 -7.01
N VAL A 23 12.29 14.46 -5.92
CA VAL A 23 12.60 15.13 -4.64
C VAL A 23 14.04 15.66 -4.66
N ASP A 24 14.24 16.93 -4.33
CA ASP A 24 15.58 17.49 -4.14
C ASP A 24 16.19 16.93 -2.84
N TYR A 25 17.24 16.12 -2.99
CA TYR A 25 17.93 15.48 -1.87
C TYR A 25 18.65 16.45 -0.93
N ASN A 26 18.81 17.72 -1.32
CA ASN A 26 19.43 18.73 -0.47
C ASN A 26 18.42 19.44 0.45
N ASP A 27 17.11 19.35 0.15
CA ASP A 27 16.04 19.87 1.01
C ASP A 27 15.56 18.79 1.99
N ASN A 28 16.04 18.87 3.23
CA ASN A 28 15.67 17.93 4.30
C ASN A 28 14.16 17.94 4.60
N ALA A 29 13.46 19.06 4.41
CA ALA A 29 12.03 19.13 4.71
C ALA A 29 11.20 18.37 3.66
N ALA A 30 11.52 18.57 2.38
CA ALA A 30 10.88 17.86 1.28
C ALA A 30 11.14 16.34 1.34
N LEU A 31 12.38 15.94 1.65
CA LEU A 31 12.72 14.52 1.82
C LEU A 31 11.95 13.85 2.95
N LYS A 32 11.77 14.53 4.09
CA LYS A 32 11.03 13.98 5.23
C LYS A 32 9.54 13.84 4.92
N ALA A 33 8.96 14.78 4.19
CA ALA A 33 7.57 14.68 3.74
C ALA A 33 7.35 13.48 2.80
N ALA A 34 8.27 13.22 1.87
CA ALA A 34 8.21 12.06 0.99
C ALA A 34 8.39 10.73 1.74
N GLN A 35 9.34 10.65 2.67
CA GLN A 35 9.53 9.48 3.55
C GLN A 35 8.27 9.16 4.36
N ASP A 36 7.66 10.18 4.95
CA ASP A 36 6.44 10.02 5.74
C ASP A 36 5.23 9.59 4.89
N ALA A 37 5.17 9.98 3.61
CA ALA A 37 4.13 9.53 2.68
C ALA A 37 4.29 8.03 2.36
N VAL A 38 5.50 7.61 1.98
CA VAL A 38 5.80 6.19 1.68
C VAL A 38 5.56 5.31 2.90
N LEU A 39 6.03 5.72 4.07
CA LEU A 39 5.88 4.95 5.29
C LEU A 39 4.40 4.77 5.63
N ARG A 40 3.56 5.79 5.50
CA ARG A 40 2.11 5.66 5.77
C ARG A 40 1.45 4.64 4.86
N GLU A 41 1.77 4.62 3.57
CA GLU A 41 1.23 3.61 2.64
C GLU A 41 1.67 2.19 3.00
N GLN A 42 2.93 2.01 3.40
CA GLN A 42 3.41 0.72 3.92
C GLN A 42 2.67 0.30 5.19
N TRP A 43 2.40 1.23 6.10
CA TRP A 43 1.61 0.97 7.30
C TRP A 43 0.16 0.57 6.96
N VAL A 44 -0.47 1.24 5.99
CA VAL A 44 -1.82 0.88 5.52
C VAL A 44 -1.83 -0.54 4.95
N LYS A 45 -0.89 -0.88 4.07
CA LYS A 45 -0.72 -2.25 3.54
C LYS A 45 -0.55 -3.27 4.67
N SER A 46 0.25 -2.97 5.68
CA SER A 46 0.44 -3.83 6.85
C SER A 46 -0.82 -4.00 7.71
N MET A 47 -1.62 -2.95 7.86
CA MET A 47 -2.86 -2.98 8.63
C MET A 47 -3.96 -3.76 7.89
N MET A 48 -4.02 -3.62 6.57
CA MET A 48 -4.90 -4.44 5.72
C MET A 48 -4.56 -5.92 5.83
N ALA A 49 -3.27 -6.28 5.79
CA ALA A 49 -2.83 -7.66 5.98
C ALA A 49 -3.21 -8.23 7.35
N ARG A 50 -3.15 -7.42 8.42
CA ARG A 50 -3.59 -7.83 9.76
C ARG A 50 -5.09 -8.17 9.80
N LEU A 51 -5.95 -7.36 9.16
CA LEU A 51 -7.39 -7.62 9.08
C LEU A 51 -7.71 -8.92 8.35
N VAL A 52 -7.05 -9.17 7.20
CA VAL A 52 -7.21 -10.43 6.45
C VAL A 52 -6.79 -11.63 7.31
N ARG A 53 -5.69 -11.51 8.07
CA ARG A 53 -5.23 -12.56 8.98
C ARG A 53 -6.20 -12.84 10.13
N GLU A 54 -6.83 -11.80 10.69
CA GLU A 54 -7.86 -11.97 11.71
C GLU A 54 -9.10 -12.67 11.16
N GLU A 55 -9.57 -12.29 9.98
CA GLU A 55 -10.72 -12.93 9.35
C GLU A 55 -10.43 -14.38 8.95
N MET A 56 -9.21 -14.66 8.47
CA MET A 56 -8.75 -16.02 8.21
C MET A 56 -8.76 -16.89 9.47
N SER A 57 -8.32 -16.33 10.61
CA SER A 57 -8.37 -17.02 11.90
C SER A 57 -9.81 -17.34 12.30
N LYS A 58 -10.76 -16.42 12.11
CA LYS A 58 -12.20 -16.68 12.39
C LYS A 58 -12.78 -17.75 11.46
N CYS A 59 -12.41 -17.76 10.19
CA CYS A 59 -12.84 -18.78 9.23
C CYS A 59 -12.35 -20.18 9.67
N TYR A 60 -11.09 -20.28 10.10
CA TYR A 60 -10.52 -21.51 10.63
C TYR A 60 -11.30 -22.04 11.85
N TYR A 61 -11.65 -21.17 12.80
CA TYR A 61 -12.45 -21.56 13.97
C TYR A 61 -13.89 -21.98 13.61
N ARG A 62 -14.50 -21.39 12.57
CA ARG A 62 -15.88 -21.69 12.19
C ARG A 62 -16.01 -22.99 11.39
N GLU A 63 -15.05 -23.29 10.52
CA GLU A 63 -15.18 -24.37 9.53
C GLU A 63 -14.41 -25.64 9.88
N GLY A 64 -13.47 -25.55 10.84
CA GLY A 64 -12.70 -26.69 11.31
C GLY A 64 -11.96 -27.39 10.16
N VAL A 65 -12.19 -28.68 9.98
CA VAL A 65 -11.50 -29.51 8.97
C VAL A 65 -11.79 -29.05 7.52
N ASN A 66 -12.88 -28.31 7.29
CA ASN A 66 -13.26 -27.81 5.96
C ASN A 66 -12.62 -26.47 5.57
N HIS A 67 -11.68 -25.95 6.37
CA HIS A 67 -11.06 -24.65 6.12
C HIS A 67 -10.30 -24.55 4.78
N LEU A 68 -9.92 -25.68 4.17
CA LEU A 68 -9.18 -25.72 2.89
C LEU A 68 -10.05 -25.33 1.68
N GLU A 69 -11.30 -25.76 1.65
CA GLU A 69 -12.21 -25.51 0.51
C GLU A 69 -12.92 -24.16 0.65
N LYS A 70 -13.25 -23.78 1.88
CA LYS A 70 -14.11 -22.62 2.15
C LYS A 70 -13.34 -21.36 2.56
N CYS A 71 -12.21 -21.45 3.27
CA CYS A 71 -11.38 -20.27 3.59
C CYS A 71 -10.39 -19.87 2.47
N GLY A 72 -10.36 -20.56 1.33
CA GLY A 72 -9.41 -20.27 0.23
C GLY A 72 -9.51 -18.85 -0.33
N HIS A 73 -10.72 -18.26 -0.30
CA HIS A 73 -10.96 -16.89 -0.75
C HIS A 73 -10.27 -15.82 0.12
N LEU A 74 -9.95 -16.13 1.37
CA LEU A 74 -9.19 -15.23 2.27
C LEU A 74 -7.68 -15.38 2.08
N ARG A 75 -7.24 -16.43 1.38
CA ARG A 75 -5.84 -16.74 1.13
C ARG A 75 -5.32 -16.12 -0.19
N ALA A 76 -6.20 -15.98 -1.17
CA ALA A 76 -5.89 -15.40 -2.49
C ALA A 76 -5.56 -13.90 -2.49
N PRO A 77 -6.18 -13.00 -1.69
CA PRO A 77 -5.93 -11.57 -1.81
C PRO A 77 -4.65 -11.06 -1.12
N SER A 78 -3.79 -11.94 -0.58
CA SER A 78 -2.61 -11.51 0.21
C SER A 78 -1.29 -12.19 -0.12
N VAL A 79 -1.20 -13.05 -1.16
CA VAL A 79 0.09 -13.69 -1.53
C VAL A 79 1.02 -12.73 -2.28
N PHE A 80 0.51 -11.60 -2.79
CA PHE A 80 1.33 -10.58 -3.44
C PHE A 80 1.01 -9.18 -2.89
N VAL A 81 1.45 -8.91 -1.66
CA VAL A 81 2.18 -7.64 -1.42
C VAL A 81 3.66 -7.91 -1.66
N ALA A 82 3.94 -8.68 -2.72
CA ALA A 82 5.23 -8.83 -3.34
C ALA A 82 5.02 -8.21 -4.72
N GLU A 83 5.65 -7.05 -4.90
CA GLU A 83 5.92 -6.39 -6.18
C GLU A 83 4.78 -6.38 -7.21
N GLU A 84 4.01 -5.29 -7.20
CA GLU A 84 3.52 -4.64 -8.43
C GLU A 84 3.82 -3.13 -8.32
N ASP A 85 5.05 -2.79 -7.91
CA ASP A 85 5.67 -1.53 -8.29
C ASP A 85 6.56 -1.80 -9.54
N GLU A 86 6.01 -2.53 -10.52
CA GLU A 86 6.51 -2.42 -11.90
C GLU A 86 6.03 -1.07 -12.44
N ASP A 87 6.65 0.02 -11.98
CA ASP A 87 6.68 1.27 -12.73
C ASP A 87 7.55 1.04 -13.98
N GLU A 88 7.00 0.29 -14.94
CA GLU A 88 7.56 0.08 -16.25
C GLU A 88 7.53 1.41 -17.05
N GLU A 89 8.73 1.86 -17.41
CA GLU A 89 9.07 2.76 -18.51
C GLU A 89 8.31 4.10 -18.66
N LYS A 90 8.95 5.19 -18.22
CA LYS A 90 9.38 6.23 -19.18
C LYS A 90 10.50 7.12 -18.63
N GLY A 91 11.73 6.63 -18.68
CA GLY A 91 12.89 7.52 -18.69
C GLY A 91 12.82 8.47 -19.89
N PRO A 92 13.29 9.73 -19.79
CA PRO A 92 13.40 10.61 -20.94
C PRO A 92 14.37 10.00 -21.95
N LYS A 93 13.86 9.64 -23.14
CA LYS A 93 14.70 9.38 -24.31
C LYS A 93 15.30 10.71 -24.76
N GLU A 94 16.37 11.16 -24.11
CA GLU A 94 17.32 12.08 -24.74
C GLU A 94 18.29 11.26 -25.59
N ARG A 95 17.79 10.90 -26.78
CA ARG A 95 18.63 10.62 -27.94
C ARG A 95 17.97 11.31 -29.12
N THR A 96 18.07 12.64 -29.11
CA THR A 96 17.68 13.49 -30.22
C THR A 96 18.95 14.15 -30.74
N ALA A 97 19.46 13.55 -31.82
CA ALA A 97 20.21 14.17 -32.91
C ALA A 97 21.12 15.38 -32.59
N LEU A 98 22.43 15.12 -32.51
CA LEU A 98 23.45 15.78 -33.35
C LEU A 98 24.73 14.95 -33.36
#